data_AF-A0A955W6W8-F1
#
_entry.id   AF-A0A955W6W8-F1
#
_cell.length_a   1.000
_cell.length_b   1.000
_cell.length_c   1.000
_cell.angle_alpha   90.00
_cell.angle_beta   90.00
_cell.angle_gamma   90.00
#
_symmetry.space_group_name_H-M   'P 1'
#
loop_
_entity.id
_entity.type
_entity.pdbx_description
1 polymer ?
#
loop_
_entity_poly.entity_id
_entity_poly.type
_entity_poly.pdbx_seq_one_letter_code
_entity_poly.pdbx_strand_id
1 'polypeptide(L)'
;LYFPPRMFPVPSYASEAYLAEVARWFAAVGEVLASRVRPHGPVEWVQVDNEAGYYFRNGPYGQDYHPDARAAFQRYVSARHGSLSAAAQAHARPYAEDTDVEPPLRFDPADPLALHLDWAAFQEHLLTRSLATMRDQLRSVGLGHAKTFHNISLGEAGLPMSLPALAEELDVVGLDYYHRASDFETMRRRTLYLAGSTPGAYAPELGAGGPPWFPPLHTEDSLFTALVASAYGLRSFNAYMAVDRDRWYGAPIDERGERRAEAERWEHLVRGLAEVEFEAMRRPARVGIVWPRSYMRLSRATHVYGPLSPSIMEVVSGSPVHGCRQDSLGLGDVVQVAWWERCEAVAAALTRARIPFVILDGDAAAERWDGLDLVFAPTYEFFERPLATRLAACAARGARVVCGPRRPRRDEHGMAHGFEELAGTQLDLLRDPDEAIARLGSALDLARDLDLGPGLQTTTHEHASGHRVVFVINPGDDALRARLTPELVARGRDLLVGPADRGPLAASLTVEPRSVRALLLPPPPAARTAGDAR
;
A
#
# COMPACT_ATOMS: atom_id res chain seq x y z
N LEU A 1 -28.75 -0.43 23.66
CA LEU A 1 -27.58 -0.66 24.54
C LEU A 1 -26.77 -1.78 23.92
N TYR A 2 -25.75 -1.43 23.13
CA TYR A 2 -24.85 -2.39 22.51
C TYR A 2 -23.93 -2.95 23.58
N PHE A 3 -23.94 -4.27 23.77
CA PHE A 3 -22.97 -4.94 24.64
C PHE A 3 -21.57 -4.68 24.09
N PRO A 4 -20.60 -4.23 24.92
CA PRO A 4 -19.21 -4.21 24.49
C PRO A 4 -18.80 -5.64 24.07
N PRO A 5 -17.96 -5.80 23.04
CA PRO A 5 -17.48 -7.11 22.64
C PRO A 5 -16.87 -7.84 23.85
N ARG A 6 -17.21 -9.11 24.04
CA ARG A 6 -16.56 -9.94 25.06
C ARG A 6 -15.08 -10.04 24.68
N MET A 7 -14.20 -9.66 25.60
CA MET A 7 -12.77 -9.83 25.43
C MET A 7 -12.47 -11.32 25.23
N PHE A 8 -11.71 -11.65 24.19
CA PHE A 8 -11.25 -13.01 23.91
C PHE A 8 -9.72 -12.99 23.73
N PRO A 9 -9.03 -14.08 24.08
CA PRO A 9 -7.60 -14.18 23.83
C PRO A 9 -7.33 -14.24 22.33
N VAL A 10 -6.37 -13.45 21.86
CA VAL A 10 -5.91 -13.50 20.46
C VAL A 10 -5.07 -14.77 20.28
N PRO A 11 -5.43 -15.68 19.36
CA PRO A 11 -4.61 -16.86 19.07
C PRO A 11 -3.22 -16.48 18.54
N SER A 12 -2.23 -17.30 18.88
CA SER A 12 -0.91 -17.22 18.27
C SER A 12 -0.98 -17.72 16.82
N TYR A 13 -0.48 -16.92 15.87
CA TYR A 13 -0.37 -17.33 14.46
C TYR A 13 0.69 -18.42 14.25
N ALA A 14 1.53 -18.68 15.25
CA ALA A 14 2.48 -19.79 15.28
C ALA A 14 1.89 -21.08 15.87
N SER A 15 0.75 -21.01 16.56
CA SER A 15 0.22 -22.15 17.32
C SER A 15 -0.24 -23.27 16.38
N GLU A 16 0.40 -24.44 16.49
CA GLU A 16 0.02 -25.61 15.70
C GLU A 16 -1.40 -26.07 16.04
N ALA A 17 -1.79 -25.98 17.31
CA ALA A 17 -3.14 -26.30 17.76
C ALA A 17 -4.20 -25.37 17.15
N TYR A 18 -3.92 -24.06 17.08
CA TYR A 18 -4.81 -23.11 16.42
C TYR A 18 -4.95 -23.41 14.93
N LEU A 19 -3.84 -23.63 14.22
CA LEU A 19 -3.84 -23.94 12.80
C LEU A 19 -4.53 -25.28 12.49
N ALA A 20 -4.49 -26.25 13.40
CA ALA A 20 -5.23 -27.51 13.28
C ALA A 20 -6.75 -27.30 13.42
N GLU A 21 -7.19 -26.43 14.33
CA GLU A 21 -8.62 -26.09 14.46
C GLU A 21 -9.12 -25.26 13.25
N VAL A 22 -8.29 -24.36 12.70
CA VAL A 22 -8.59 -23.67 11.43
C VAL A 22 -8.75 -24.67 10.29
N ALA A 23 -7.85 -25.65 10.16
CA ALA A 23 -7.97 -26.71 9.14
C ALA A 23 -9.28 -27.50 9.28
N ARG A 24 -9.68 -27.86 10.51
CA ARG A 24 -10.96 -28.55 10.76
C ARG A 24 -12.15 -27.70 10.34
N TRP A 25 -12.13 -26.40 10.62
CA TRP A 25 -13.17 -25.48 10.17
C TRP A 25 -13.21 -25.38 8.64
N PHE A 26 -12.06 -25.22 7.99
CA PHE A 26 -11.97 -25.19 6.53
C PHE A 26 -12.46 -26.49 5.89
N ALA A 27 -12.21 -27.65 6.48
CA ALA A 27 -12.76 -28.92 5.97
C ALA A 27 -14.29 -28.89 5.88
N ALA A 28 -14.96 -28.42 6.95
CA ALA A 28 -16.41 -28.26 6.96
C ALA A 28 -16.90 -27.19 5.95
N VAL A 29 -16.14 -26.11 5.77
CA VAL A 29 -16.45 -25.10 4.73
C VAL A 29 -16.31 -25.71 3.32
N GLY A 30 -15.28 -26.52 3.08
CA GLY A 30 -15.02 -27.20 1.81
C GLY A 30 -16.14 -28.14 1.42
N GLU A 31 -16.68 -28.92 2.36
CA GLU A 31 -17.85 -29.79 2.14
C GLU A 31 -19.05 -29.03 1.54
N VAL A 32 -19.21 -27.76 1.92
CA VAL A 32 -20.30 -26.90 1.46
C VAL A 32 -19.91 -26.14 0.18
N LEU A 33 -18.73 -25.52 0.13
CA LEU A 33 -18.39 -24.54 -0.90
C LEU A 33 -17.64 -25.11 -2.11
N ALA A 34 -16.97 -26.27 -2.01
CA ALA A 34 -16.14 -26.78 -3.10
C ALA A 34 -16.92 -26.95 -4.42
N SER A 35 -18.16 -27.44 -4.35
CA SER A 35 -19.05 -27.59 -5.53
C SER A 35 -19.53 -26.27 -6.13
N ARG A 36 -19.31 -25.15 -5.44
CA ARG A 36 -19.75 -23.80 -5.83
C ARG A 36 -18.61 -22.92 -6.35
N VAL A 37 -17.39 -23.45 -6.43
CA VAL A 37 -16.25 -22.74 -7.03
C VAL A 37 -16.43 -22.67 -8.54
N ARG A 38 -16.08 -21.53 -9.14
CA ARG A 38 -16.08 -21.34 -10.59
C ARG A 38 -15.30 -22.48 -11.29
N PRO A 39 -15.77 -22.96 -12.47
CA PRO A 39 -16.92 -22.46 -13.22
C PRO A 39 -18.29 -22.99 -12.75
N HIS A 40 -18.33 -23.92 -11.79
CA HIS A 40 -19.56 -24.65 -11.40
C HIS A 40 -20.51 -23.85 -10.50
N GLY A 41 -20.02 -22.81 -9.84
CA GLY A 41 -20.84 -21.90 -9.05
C GLY A 41 -20.28 -20.49 -8.96
N PRO A 42 -20.84 -19.65 -8.08
CA PRO A 42 -20.54 -18.22 -8.01
C PRO A 42 -19.27 -17.87 -7.23
N VAL A 43 -18.65 -18.82 -6.51
CA VAL A 43 -17.46 -18.52 -5.69
C VAL A 43 -16.25 -18.39 -6.61
N GLU A 44 -15.70 -17.18 -6.69
CA GLU A 44 -14.53 -16.88 -7.51
C GLU A 44 -13.30 -16.55 -6.65
N TRP A 45 -13.49 -15.86 -5.53
CA TRP A 45 -12.43 -15.40 -4.64
C TRP A 45 -12.71 -15.86 -3.20
N VAL A 46 -11.66 -16.11 -2.43
CA VAL A 46 -11.70 -16.49 -1.02
C VAL A 46 -10.71 -15.64 -0.25
N GLN A 47 -11.18 -14.94 0.78
CA GLN A 47 -10.32 -14.20 1.69
C GLN A 47 -9.69 -15.17 2.69
N VAL A 48 -8.36 -15.13 2.82
CA VAL A 48 -7.60 -15.91 3.79
C VAL A 48 -7.45 -15.06 5.05
N ASP A 49 -8.24 -15.34 6.08
CA ASP A 49 -8.29 -14.53 7.32
C ASP A 49 -8.70 -13.05 7.07
N ASN A 50 -8.82 -12.24 8.13
CA ASN A 50 -9.16 -10.83 8.04
C ASN A 50 -8.22 -9.97 8.90
N GLU A 51 -7.57 -8.99 8.28
CA GLU A 51 -6.70 -8.01 8.95
C GLU A 51 -5.69 -8.66 9.92
N ALA A 52 -4.89 -9.60 9.42
CA ALA A 52 -3.94 -10.33 10.25
C ALA A 52 -2.95 -9.35 10.90
N GLY A 53 -3.04 -9.21 12.23
CA GLY A 53 -2.34 -8.14 12.93
C GLY A 53 -2.65 -8.08 14.42
N TYR A 54 -2.97 -9.24 15.00
CA TYR A 54 -3.30 -9.38 16.43
C TYR A 54 -4.44 -8.46 16.91
N TYR A 55 -5.50 -8.29 16.10
CA TYR A 55 -6.64 -7.40 16.39
C TYR A 55 -6.20 -5.99 16.80
N PHE A 56 -5.36 -5.37 15.97
CA PHE A 56 -4.78 -4.04 16.16
C PHE A 56 -3.82 -3.91 17.37
N ARG A 57 -3.61 -4.98 18.14
CA ARG A 57 -2.64 -5.04 19.23
C ARG A 57 -1.26 -5.47 18.72
N ASN A 58 -0.80 -4.76 17.68
CA ASN A 58 0.39 -5.04 16.87
C ASN A 58 1.66 -4.32 17.35
N GLY A 59 1.70 -3.91 18.63
CA GLY A 59 2.88 -3.32 19.25
C GLY A 59 4.10 -4.24 19.12
N PRO A 60 5.31 -3.71 18.83
CA PRO A 60 6.45 -4.53 18.41
C PRO A 60 6.84 -5.61 19.43
N TYR A 61 6.77 -5.30 20.72
CA TYR A 61 7.12 -6.23 21.81
C TYR A 61 5.91 -6.68 22.63
N GLY A 62 4.69 -6.41 22.16
CA GLY A 62 3.48 -6.70 22.92
C GLY A 62 3.06 -8.17 22.86
N GLN A 63 3.29 -8.82 21.71
CA GLN A 63 2.95 -10.19 21.33
C GLN A 63 3.91 -10.60 20.19
N ASP A 64 4.14 -11.85 19.82
CA ASP A 64 3.59 -13.13 20.28
C ASP A 64 4.76 -13.97 20.83
N TYR A 65 4.69 -14.31 22.12
CA TYR A 65 5.74 -15.07 22.82
C TYR A 65 5.32 -16.51 23.14
N HIS A 66 4.29 -17.02 22.45
CA HIS A 66 3.89 -18.43 22.54
C HIS A 66 5.11 -19.36 22.30
N PRO A 67 5.21 -20.53 22.95
CA PRO A 67 6.33 -21.46 22.74
C PRO A 67 6.61 -21.77 21.27
N ASP A 68 5.56 -22.02 20.47
CA ASP A 68 5.70 -22.27 19.04
C ASP A 68 6.26 -21.05 18.28
N ALA A 69 5.91 -19.83 18.69
CA ALA A 69 6.44 -18.61 18.12
C ALA A 69 7.92 -18.42 18.46
N ARG A 70 8.34 -18.73 19.70
CA ARG A 70 9.76 -18.72 20.11
C ARG A 70 10.57 -19.75 19.33
N ALA A 71 10.06 -20.97 19.20
CA ALA A 71 10.70 -22.01 18.40
C ALA A 71 10.81 -21.61 16.92
N ALA A 72 9.79 -20.95 16.37
CA ALA A 72 9.83 -20.41 15.02
C ALA A 72 10.84 -19.26 14.87
N PHE A 73 10.97 -18.39 15.87
CA PHE A 73 11.96 -17.31 15.89
C PHE A 73 13.39 -17.86 15.90
N GLN A 74 13.67 -18.88 16.72
CA GLN A 74 14.97 -19.56 16.75
C GLN A 74 15.36 -20.10 15.36
N ARG A 75 14.44 -20.82 14.72
CA ARG A 75 14.66 -21.33 13.35
C ARG A 75 14.86 -20.21 12.34
N TYR A 76 14.08 -19.14 12.45
CA TYR A 76 14.16 -17.98 11.56
C TYR A 76 15.53 -17.30 11.66
N VAL A 77 16.02 -17.04 12.87
CA VAL A 77 17.34 -16.41 13.10
C VAL A 77 18.45 -17.31 12.56
N SER A 78 18.44 -18.60 12.88
CA SER A 78 19.46 -19.55 12.41
C SER A 78 19.48 -19.65 10.87
N ALA A 79 18.32 -19.63 10.21
CA ALA A 79 18.22 -19.58 8.75
C ALA A 79 18.70 -18.24 8.16
N ARG A 80 18.31 -17.12 8.78
CA ARG A 80 18.64 -15.76 8.32
C ARG A 80 20.13 -15.46 8.36
N HIS A 81 20.83 -15.93 9.38
CA HIS A 81 22.28 -15.73 9.54
C HIS A 81 23.13 -16.88 8.99
N GLY A 82 22.49 -17.99 8.58
CA GLY A 82 23.14 -19.21 8.08
C GLY A 82 23.88 -20.04 9.13
N SER A 83 24.16 -19.49 10.31
CA SER A 83 24.73 -20.21 11.45
C SER A 83 24.46 -19.51 12.79
N LEU A 84 24.45 -20.28 13.87
CA LEU A 84 24.30 -19.76 15.23
C LEU A 84 25.44 -18.80 15.63
N SER A 85 26.67 -19.06 15.18
CA SER A 85 27.82 -18.18 15.43
C SER A 85 27.67 -16.81 14.74
N ALA A 86 27.11 -16.77 13.53
CA ALA A 86 26.86 -15.51 12.83
C ALA A 86 25.73 -14.73 13.51
N ALA A 87 24.66 -15.40 13.94
CA ALA A 87 23.60 -14.80 14.72
C ALA A 87 24.13 -14.23 16.05
N ALA A 88 24.96 -14.99 16.77
CA ALA A 88 25.61 -14.56 18.02
C ALA A 88 26.45 -13.30 17.83
N GLN A 89 27.19 -13.23 16.71
CA GLN A 89 27.98 -12.05 16.35
C GLN A 89 27.08 -10.84 16.06
N ALA A 90 26.04 -11.00 15.22
CA ALA A 90 25.13 -9.92 14.86
C ALA A 90 24.35 -9.38 16.07
N HIS A 91 23.91 -10.28 16.95
CA HIS A 91 23.18 -9.93 18.18
C HIS A 91 24.11 -9.52 19.34
N ALA A 92 25.44 -9.57 19.15
CA ALA A 92 26.47 -9.40 20.18
C ALA A 92 26.15 -10.16 21.48
N ARG A 93 25.68 -11.41 21.34
CA ARG A 93 25.26 -12.30 22.43
C ARG A 93 25.87 -13.68 22.25
N PRO A 94 26.32 -14.34 23.32
CA PRO A 94 26.78 -15.71 23.21
C PRO A 94 25.58 -16.65 23.01
N TYR A 95 25.68 -17.53 22.01
CA TYR A 95 24.74 -18.64 21.79
C TYR A 95 25.52 -19.96 21.74
N ALA A 96 25.19 -20.88 22.64
CA ALA A 96 25.73 -22.23 22.68
C ALA A 96 24.82 -23.22 21.93
N GLU A 97 23.51 -22.99 21.98
CA GLU A 97 22.48 -23.78 21.29
C GLU A 97 21.35 -22.87 20.75
N ASP A 98 20.53 -23.38 19.83
CA ASP A 98 19.44 -22.59 19.20
C ASP A 98 18.45 -22.04 20.24
N THR A 99 18.25 -22.75 21.35
CA THR A 99 17.37 -22.35 22.46
C THR A 99 17.85 -21.09 23.19
N ASP A 100 19.11 -20.70 23.06
CA ASP A 100 19.63 -19.44 23.62
C ASP A 100 19.12 -18.20 22.84
N VAL A 101 18.58 -18.40 21.63
CA VAL A 101 18.03 -17.32 20.80
C VAL A 101 16.62 -16.97 21.27
N GLU A 102 16.55 -16.03 22.20
CA GLU A 102 15.28 -15.53 22.75
C GLU A 102 14.85 -14.21 22.10
N PRO A 103 13.55 -14.01 21.79
CA PRO A 103 13.05 -12.76 21.25
C PRO A 103 13.19 -11.62 22.27
N PRO A 104 13.51 -10.38 21.83
CA PRO A 104 13.58 -9.24 22.73
C PRO A 104 12.19 -8.92 23.32
N LEU A 105 12.13 -8.64 24.62
CA LEU A 105 10.87 -8.33 25.32
C LEU A 105 10.51 -6.83 25.31
N ARG A 106 11.47 -5.99 24.94
CA ARG A 106 11.34 -4.54 24.82
C ARG A 106 12.49 -4.01 23.97
N PHE A 107 12.33 -2.81 23.43
CA PHE A 107 13.46 -2.09 22.85
C PHE A 107 14.45 -1.70 23.95
N ASP A 108 15.72 -2.00 23.74
CA ASP A 108 16.83 -1.52 24.56
C ASP A 108 17.91 -0.91 23.64
N PRO A 109 18.22 0.40 23.75
CA PRO A 109 19.26 1.01 22.93
C PRO A 109 20.66 0.44 23.15
N ALA A 110 20.89 -0.29 24.25
CA ALA A 110 22.17 -0.97 24.49
C ALA A 110 22.31 -2.28 23.70
N ASP A 111 21.20 -2.86 23.25
CA ASP A 111 21.22 -4.05 22.40
C ASP A 111 21.57 -3.68 20.95
N PRO A 112 22.27 -4.56 20.21
CA PRO A 112 22.49 -4.36 18.78
C PRO A 112 21.17 -4.27 18.01
N LEU A 113 21.10 -3.32 17.07
CA LEU A 113 19.91 -3.11 16.24
C LEU A 113 19.47 -4.38 15.50
N ALA A 114 20.42 -5.24 15.10
CA ALA A 114 20.14 -6.49 14.41
C ALA A 114 19.13 -7.37 15.16
N LEU A 115 19.21 -7.45 16.49
CA LEU A 115 18.27 -8.22 17.31
C LEU A 115 16.83 -7.71 17.15
N HIS A 116 16.65 -6.39 17.20
CA HIS A 116 15.33 -5.77 17.09
C HIS A 116 14.78 -5.83 15.66
N LEU A 117 15.65 -5.67 14.65
CA LEU A 117 15.29 -5.79 13.24
C LEU A 117 14.93 -7.23 12.86
N ASP A 118 15.62 -8.22 13.41
CA ASP A 118 15.31 -9.63 13.19
C ASP A 118 13.98 -10.02 13.85
N TRP A 119 13.70 -9.51 15.04
CA TRP A 119 12.39 -9.68 15.67
C TRP A 119 11.27 -9.05 14.83
N ALA A 120 11.45 -7.82 14.35
CA ALA A 120 10.47 -7.16 13.48
C ALA A 120 10.26 -7.92 12.17
N ALA A 121 11.34 -8.39 11.53
CA ALA A 121 11.27 -9.17 10.30
C ALA A 121 10.65 -10.56 10.53
N PHE A 122 10.91 -11.19 11.68
CA PHE A 122 10.27 -12.45 12.06
C PHE A 122 8.76 -12.30 12.23
N GLN A 123 8.26 -11.21 12.83
CA GLN A 123 6.82 -11.02 13.00
C GLN A 123 6.10 -10.94 11.63
N GLU A 124 6.72 -10.30 10.64
CA GLU A 124 6.24 -10.28 9.25
C GLU A 124 6.27 -11.66 8.60
N HIS A 125 7.39 -12.37 8.79
CA HIS A 125 7.54 -13.74 8.30
C HIS A 125 6.49 -14.68 8.90
N LEU A 126 6.25 -14.58 10.21
CA LEU A 126 5.30 -15.41 10.94
C LEU A 126 3.88 -15.24 10.38
N LEU A 127 3.40 -14.00 10.24
CA LEU A 127 2.07 -13.74 9.69
C LEU A 127 1.96 -14.22 8.24
N THR A 128 2.97 -13.94 7.41
CA THR A 128 3.02 -14.39 6.01
C THR A 128 2.93 -15.91 5.91
N ARG A 129 3.73 -16.65 6.70
CA ARG A 129 3.74 -18.11 6.70
C ARG A 129 2.45 -18.72 7.25
N SER A 130 1.85 -18.08 8.24
CA SER A 130 0.56 -18.52 8.78
C SER A 130 -0.56 -18.39 7.74
N LEU A 131 -0.63 -17.25 7.04
CA LEU A 131 -1.58 -17.04 5.94
C LEU A 131 -1.32 -17.98 4.76
N ALA A 132 -0.06 -18.23 4.40
CA ALA A 132 0.28 -19.23 3.39
C ALA A 132 -0.18 -20.66 3.78
N THR A 133 -0.06 -20.99 5.07
CA THR A 133 -0.54 -22.28 5.60
C THR A 133 -2.07 -22.37 5.50
N MET A 134 -2.80 -21.32 5.89
CA MET A 134 -4.26 -21.26 5.78
C MET A 134 -4.73 -21.35 4.32
N ARG A 135 -4.05 -20.67 3.40
CA ARG A 135 -4.26 -20.79 1.95
C ARG A 135 -4.11 -22.23 1.48
N ASP A 136 -3.05 -22.93 1.89
CA ASP A 136 -2.81 -24.32 1.48
C ASP A 136 -3.87 -25.28 2.06
N GLN A 137 -4.33 -25.03 3.28
CA GLN A 137 -5.46 -25.75 3.87
C GLN A 137 -6.75 -25.53 3.06
N LEU A 138 -7.07 -24.29 2.66
CA LEU A 138 -8.21 -23.99 1.78
C LEU A 138 -8.10 -24.72 0.44
N ARG A 139 -6.90 -24.75 -0.16
CA ARG A 139 -6.65 -25.50 -1.40
C ARG A 139 -6.93 -26.99 -1.23
N SER A 140 -6.52 -27.58 -0.10
CA SER A 140 -6.69 -29.02 0.18
C SER A 140 -8.16 -29.46 0.32
N VAL A 141 -9.07 -28.54 0.63
CA VAL A 141 -10.51 -28.82 0.84
C VAL A 141 -11.37 -28.46 -0.38
N GLY A 142 -10.76 -28.37 -1.57
CA GLY A 142 -11.48 -28.15 -2.83
C GLY A 142 -11.72 -26.67 -3.19
N LEU A 143 -11.13 -25.72 -2.46
CA LEU A 143 -11.21 -24.29 -2.78
C LEU A 143 -10.02 -23.77 -3.59
N GLY A 144 -9.13 -24.66 -4.06
CA GLY A 144 -7.89 -24.25 -4.73
C GLY A 144 -8.04 -23.64 -6.12
N HIS A 145 -9.24 -23.65 -6.71
CA HIS A 145 -9.54 -22.94 -7.96
C HIS A 145 -10.03 -21.50 -7.74
N ALA A 146 -10.38 -21.13 -6.51
CA ALA A 146 -10.71 -19.74 -6.18
C ALA A 146 -9.44 -18.92 -5.99
N LYS A 147 -9.46 -17.66 -6.43
CA LYS A 147 -8.37 -16.72 -6.13
C LYS A 147 -8.35 -16.43 -4.64
N THR A 148 -7.17 -16.45 -4.04
CA THR A 148 -6.96 -16.18 -2.63
C THR A 148 -6.49 -14.75 -2.42
N PHE A 149 -7.05 -14.07 -1.43
CA PHE A 149 -6.63 -12.71 -1.10
C PHE A 149 -6.58 -12.47 0.40
N HIS A 150 -5.86 -11.43 0.81
CA HIS A 150 -5.87 -10.93 2.19
C HIS A 150 -5.96 -9.41 2.22
N ASN A 151 -6.65 -8.90 3.22
CA ASN A 151 -6.82 -7.48 3.45
C ASN A 151 -5.93 -6.96 4.57
N ILE A 152 -5.33 -5.81 4.32
CA ILE A 152 -4.46 -5.12 5.27
C ILE A 152 -5.21 -3.90 5.77
N SER A 153 -5.34 -3.83 7.09
CA SER A 153 -6.04 -2.74 7.75
C SER A 153 -5.40 -1.38 7.51
N LEU A 154 -6.05 -0.34 8.05
CA LEU A 154 -5.44 0.98 8.14
C LEU A 154 -4.12 0.96 8.95
N GLY A 155 -3.18 1.85 8.59
CA GLY A 155 -1.87 1.98 9.23
C GLY A 155 -0.86 0.89 8.81
N GLU A 156 -0.78 0.60 7.51
CA GLU A 156 -0.04 -0.51 6.93
C GLU A 156 1.46 -0.45 7.19
N ALA A 157 2.06 0.74 7.32
CA ALA A 157 3.47 0.88 7.61
C ALA A 157 3.79 0.58 9.09
N GLY A 158 2.80 0.72 9.98
CA GLY A 158 2.88 0.30 11.38
C GLY A 158 2.57 -1.18 11.66
N LEU A 159 2.10 -1.93 10.66
CA LEU A 159 1.77 -3.35 10.82
C LEU A 159 3.00 -4.26 10.65
N PRO A 160 3.08 -5.39 11.37
CA PRO A 160 4.08 -6.43 11.14
C PRO A 160 3.76 -7.23 9.87
N MET A 161 3.55 -6.58 8.73
CA MET A 161 3.24 -7.23 7.46
C MET A 161 4.12 -6.71 6.32
N SER A 162 4.33 -7.55 5.33
CA SER A 162 5.00 -7.23 4.06
C SER A 162 3.99 -7.41 2.94
N LEU A 163 3.63 -6.33 2.23
CA LEU A 163 2.76 -6.44 1.05
C LEU A 163 3.41 -7.33 -0.02
N PRO A 164 4.69 -7.12 -0.39
CA PRO A 164 5.37 -7.99 -1.34
C PRO A 164 5.42 -9.46 -0.91
N ALA A 165 5.77 -9.77 0.35
CA ALA A 165 5.88 -11.17 0.77
C ALA A 165 4.50 -11.87 0.79
N LEU A 166 3.43 -11.14 1.13
CA LEU A 166 2.08 -11.68 1.03
C LEU A 166 1.66 -11.88 -0.44
N ALA A 167 2.06 -10.99 -1.34
CA ALA A 167 1.76 -11.10 -2.77
C ALA A 167 2.54 -12.22 -3.49
N GLU A 168 3.62 -12.73 -2.89
CA GLU A 168 4.29 -13.96 -3.34
C GLU A 168 3.51 -15.23 -2.98
N GLU A 169 2.71 -15.17 -1.91
CA GLU A 169 1.96 -16.31 -1.39
C GLU A 169 0.48 -16.30 -1.81
N LEU A 170 -0.13 -15.13 -1.95
CA LEU A 170 -1.55 -14.97 -2.27
C LEU A 170 -1.74 -14.40 -3.67
N ASP A 171 -2.89 -14.67 -4.29
CA ASP A 171 -3.18 -14.16 -5.63
C ASP A 171 -3.36 -12.63 -5.63
N VAL A 172 -3.89 -12.07 -4.54
CA VAL A 172 -4.12 -10.62 -4.37
C VAL A 172 -3.88 -10.20 -2.92
N VAL A 173 -3.23 -9.05 -2.73
CA VAL A 173 -3.13 -8.37 -1.42
C VAL A 173 -3.66 -6.96 -1.60
N GLY A 174 -4.48 -6.52 -0.66
CA GLY A 174 -5.12 -5.22 -0.76
C GLY A 174 -5.10 -4.44 0.54
N LEU A 175 -5.32 -3.14 0.45
CA LEU A 175 -5.46 -2.24 1.60
C LEU A 175 -6.94 -1.92 1.81
N ASP A 176 -7.33 -1.79 3.07
CA ASP A 176 -8.65 -1.30 3.44
C ASP A 176 -8.67 0.24 3.46
N TYR A 177 -9.82 0.80 3.07
CA TYR A 177 -10.04 2.22 2.86
C TYR A 177 -11.26 2.71 3.64
N TYR A 178 -11.01 3.44 4.72
CA TYR A 178 -12.00 4.07 5.57
C TYR A 178 -11.55 5.49 5.92
N HIS A 179 -11.79 6.41 5.00
CA HIS A 179 -11.23 7.75 5.06
C HIS A 179 -12.31 8.81 4.93
N ARG A 180 -12.17 9.90 5.68
CA ARG A 180 -12.89 11.12 5.38
C ARG A 180 -12.26 11.78 4.17
N ALA A 181 -13.01 12.58 3.43
CA ALA A 181 -12.46 13.28 2.28
C ALA A 181 -11.32 14.26 2.66
N SER A 182 -11.26 14.72 3.91
CA SER A 182 -10.14 15.50 4.46
C SER A 182 -8.82 14.74 4.52
N ASP A 183 -8.86 13.40 4.47
CA ASP A 183 -7.68 12.54 4.61
C ASP A 183 -7.01 12.26 3.24
N PHE A 184 -7.14 13.19 2.30
CA PHE A 184 -6.70 13.09 0.91
C PHE A 184 -5.27 12.58 0.74
N GLU A 185 -4.30 13.20 1.43
CA GLU A 185 -2.89 12.81 1.30
C GLU A 185 -2.64 11.38 1.80
N THR A 186 -3.36 10.95 2.84
CA THR A 186 -3.30 9.57 3.33
C THR A 186 -3.82 8.60 2.28
N MET A 187 -5.02 8.85 1.72
CA MET A 187 -5.59 8.01 0.65
C MET A 187 -4.65 7.89 -0.55
N ARG A 188 -4.11 9.04 -0.98
CA ARG A 188 -3.18 9.14 -2.08
C ARG A 188 -1.91 8.32 -1.82
N ARG A 189 -1.25 8.54 -0.67
CA ARG A 189 0.02 7.87 -0.33
C ARG A 189 -0.16 6.35 -0.21
N ARG A 190 -1.20 5.89 0.51
CA ARG A 190 -1.56 4.47 0.64
C ARG A 190 -1.74 3.82 -0.72
N THR A 191 -2.47 4.49 -1.61
CA THR A 191 -2.75 3.96 -2.95
C THR A 191 -1.49 3.94 -3.83
N LEU A 192 -0.67 4.98 -3.78
CA LEU A 192 0.61 5.02 -4.50
C LEU A 192 1.58 3.93 -4.04
N TYR A 193 1.54 3.59 -2.74
CA TYR A 193 2.29 2.48 -2.16
C TYR A 193 1.76 1.12 -2.60
N LEU A 194 0.45 0.89 -2.49
CA LEU A 194 -0.19 -0.36 -2.95
C LEU A 194 0.06 -0.58 -4.45
N ALA A 195 -0.23 0.43 -5.27
CA ALA A 195 -0.08 0.38 -6.72
C ALA A 195 1.37 0.29 -7.17
N GLY A 196 2.33 0.81 -6.39
CA GLY A 196 3.75 0.67 -6.66
C GLY A 196 4.30 -0.70 -6.26
N SER A 197 3.82 -1.27 -5.16
CA SER A 197 4.45 -2.43 -4.50
C SER A 197 3.80 -3.78 -4.84
N THR A 198 2.58 -3.78 -5.39
CA THR A 198 1.85 -5.01 -5.73
C THR A 198 1.33 -4.99 -7.17
N PRO A 199 1.14 -6.16 -7.81
CA PRO A 199 0.36 -6.26 -9.03
C PRO A 199 -1.14 -6.11 -8.71
N GLY A 200 -1.87 -5.36 -9.54
CA GLY A 200 -3.34 -5.32 -9.47
C GLY A 200 -3.91 -4.76 -8.16
N ALA A 201 -3.50 -3.54 -7.78
CA ALA A 201 -3.97 -2.85 -6.57
C ALA A 201 -5.48 -2.99 -6.35
N TYR A 202 -5.83 -3.63 -5.23
CA TYR A 202 -7.19 -4.00 -4.85
C TYR A 202 -7.53 -3.43 -3.48
N ALA A 203 -8.78 -2.98 -3.31
CA ALA A 203 -9.33 -2.59 -2.01
C ALA A 203 -10.34 -3.66 -1.55
N PRO A 204 -9.96 -4.58 -0.65
CA PRO A 204 -10.83 -5.63 -0.15
C PRO A 204 -11.99 -5.09 0.68
N GLU A 205 -11.72 -4.03 1.44
CA GLU A 205 -12.75 -3.22 2.06
C GLU A 205 -12.63 -1.76 1.62
N LEU A 206 -13.48 -1.34 0.68
CA LEU A 206 -13.69 0.07 0.37
C LEU A 206 -14.97 0.55 1.04
N GLY A 207 -14.80 1.27 2.15
CA GLY A 207 -15.85 1.72 3.06
C GLY A 207 -17.00 2.43 2.36
N ALA A 208 -18.16 1.78 2.21
CA ALA A 208 -19.43 2.39 1.84
C ALA A 208 -20.26 2.58 3.11
N GLY A 209 -20.12 3.76 3.72
CA GLY A 209 -20.44 3.96 5.12
C GLY A 209 -19.35 3.39 6.04
N GLY A 210 -19.71 2.97 7.25
CA GLY A 210 -18.72 2.42 8.17
C GLY A 210 -19.29 1.88 9.49
N PRO A 211 -18.43 1.31 10.34
CA PRO A 211 -18.83 0.89 11.68
C PRO A 211 -18.97 2.11 12.62
N PRO A 212 -19.88 2.06 13.61
CA PRO A 212 -20.18 3.20 14.49
C PRO A 212 -19.06 3.57 15.47
N TRP A 213 -17.99 2.77 15.59
CA TRP A 213 -16.82 3.06 16.42
C TRP A 213 -15.64 3.66 15.65
N PHE A 214 -15.75 3.81 14.33
CA PHE A 214 -14.79 4.60 13.55
C PHE A 214 -15.18 6.08 13.56
N PRO A 215 -14.25 7.00 13.21
CA PRO A 215 -14.63 8.37 12.89
C PRO A 215 -15.83 8.38 11.92
N PRO A 216 -16.87 9.19 12.18
CA PRO A 216 -18.05 9.21 11.33
C PRO A 216 -17.71 9.51 9.86
N LEU A 217 -18.29 8.74 8.94
CA LEU A 217 -18.14 8.89 7.49
C LEU A 217 -19.47 9.32 6.88
N HIS A 218 -19.43 10.33 6.03
CA HIS A 218 -20.54 10.68 5.15
C HIS A 218 -20.46 9.84 3.86
N THR A 219 -21.59 9.68 3.18
CA THR A 219 -21.63 8.97 1.89
C THR A 219 -20.66 9.60 0.87
N GLU A 220 -20.55 10.92 0.88
CA GLU A 220 -19.63 11.68 0.03
C GLU A 220 -18.16 11.31 0.31
N ASP A 221 -17.80 11.01 1.56
CA ASP A 221 -16.45 10.57 1.91
C ASP A 221 -16.11 9.23 1.26
N SER A 222 -17.05 8.28 1.26
CA SER A 222 -16.88 6.96 0.65
C SER A 222 -16.67 7.04 -0.87
N LEU A 223 -17.49 7.85 -1.56
CA LEU A 223 -17.37 8.05 -3.01
C LEU A 223 -16.08 8.82 -3.37
N PHE A 224 -15.74 9.85 -2.59
CA PHE A 224 -14.49 10.57 -2.75
C PHE A 224 -13.29 9.62 -2.58
N THR A 225 -13.31 8.76 -1.57
CA THR A 225 -12.29 7.73 -1.34
C THR A 225 -12.14 6.78 -2.52
N ALA A 226 -13.25 6.27 -3.05
CA ALA A 226 -13.25 5.39 -4.22
C ALA A 226 -12.62 6.06 -5.46
N LEU A 227 -12.99 7.31 -5.71
CA LEU A 227 -12.50 8.08 -6.85
C LEU A 227 -11.02 8.48 -6.71
N VAL A 228 -10.60 8.89 -5.52
CA VAL A 228 -9.19 9.23 -5.23
C VAL A 228 -8.31 7.99 -5.32
N ALA A 229 -8.72 6.86 -4.73
CA ALA A 229 -7.97 5.62 -4.84
C ALA A 229 -7.88 5.16 -6.31
N SER A 230 -8.97 5.23 -7.07
CA SER A 230 -8.95 4.94 -8.52
C SER A 230 -7.97 5.85 -9.27
N ALA A 231 -8.01 7.15 -9.00
CA ALA A 231 -7.14 8.15 -9.60
C ALA A 231 -5.65 7.86 -9.36
N TYR A 232 -5.28 7.34 -8.19
CA TYR A 232 -3.87 7.08 -7.84
C TYR A 232 -3.39 5.65 -8.10
N GLY A 233 -4.23 4.76 -8.63
CA GLY A 233 -3.78 3.46 -9.14
C GLY A 233 -4.54 2.24 -8.64
N LEU A 234 -5.59 2.40 -7.82
CA LEU A 234 -6.49 1.31 -7.50
C LEU A 234 -7.15 0.79 -8.79
N ARG A 235 -7.26 -0.53 -8.95
CA ARG A 235 -7.80 -1.17 -10.17
C ARG A 235 -9.10 -1.91 -9.94
N SER A 236 -9.33 -2.34 -8.71
CA SER A 236 -10.53 -3.05 -8.32
C SER A 236 -10.82 -2.78 -6.84
N PHE A 237 -12.08 -2.92 -6.45
CA PHE A 237 -12.50 -2.78 -5.07
C PHE A 237 -13.75 -3.58 -4.78
N ASN A 238 -13.94 -3.91 -3.51
CA ASN A 238 -15.20 -4.39 -2.96
C ASN A 238 -15.82 -3.25 -2.14
N ALA A 239 -17.02 -2.82 -2.53
CA ALA A 239 -17.79 -1.83 -1.78
C ALA A 239 -18.26 -2.46 -0.47
N TYR A 240 -17.54 -2.15 0.60
CA TYR A 240 -17.70 -2.78 1.89
C TYR A 240 -18.32 -1.78 2.87
N MET A 241 -19.57 -1.92 3.32
CA MET A 241 -20.56 -2.90 2.91
C MET A 241 -21.53 -2.28 1.90
N ALA A 242 -21.78 -2.98 0.80
CA ALA A 242 -22.83 -2.59 -0.14
C ALA A 242 -24.24 -2.71 0.47
N VAL A 243 -24.41 -3.54 1.50
CA VAL A 243 -25.68 -3.77 2.22
C VAL A 243 -25.48 -3.52 3.70
N ASP A 244 -26.41 -2.78 4.30
CA ASP A 244 -26.39 -2.43 5.72
C ASP A 244 -26.59 -3.66 6.62
N ARG A 245 -26.01 -3.63 7.83
CA ARG A 245 -26.08 -4.75 8.78
C ARG A 245 -25.88 -4.31 10.22
N ASP A 246 -25.97 -5.26 11.16
CA ASP A 246 -25.65 -4.99 12.57
C ASP A 246 -24.29 -4.31 12.68
N ARG A 247 -24.27 -3.17 13.39
CA ARG A 247 -23.07 -2.33 13.61
C ARG A 247 -22.44 -1.79 12.32
N TRP A 248 -23.27 -1.53 11.33
CA TRP A 248 -22.92 -0.77 10.15
C TRP A 248 -23.94 0.36 9.95
N TYR A 249 -23.54 1.41 9.24
CA TYR A 249 -24.46 2.45 8.77
C TYR A 249 -23.95 3.01 7.44
N GLY A 250 -24.85 3.61 6.65
CA GLY A 250 -24.49 4.37 5.46
C GLY A 250 -24.16 3.51 4.23
N ALA A 251 -24.48 2.21 4.27
CA ALA A 251 -24.41 1.34 3.10
C ALA A 251 -25.46 1.76 2.06
N PRO A 252 -25.18 1.63 0.74
CA PRO A 252 -26.08 2.07 -0.32
C PRO A 252 -27.39 1.27 -0.40
N ILE A 253 -27.42 0.07 0.16
CA ILE A 253 -28.61 -0.77 0.31
C ILE A 253 -28.87 -0.93 1.81
N ASP A 254 -30.10 -0.74 2.26
CA ASP A 254 -30.45 -0.88 3.69
C ASP A 254 -30.59 -2.34 4.16
N GLU A 255 -30.84 -2.55 5.45
CA GLU A 255 -30.93 -3.88 6.05
C GLU A 255 -32.13 -4.73 5.53
N ARG A 256 -33.06 -4.11 4.80
CA ARG A 256 -34.22 -4.77 4.17
C ARG A 256 -33.97 -5.11 2.71
N GLY A 257 -32.83 -4.69 2.15
CA GLY A 257 -32.52 -4.84 0.73
C GLY A 257 -33.05 -3.71 -0.14
N GLU A 258 -33.55 -2.62 0.45
CA GLU A 258 -34.07 -1.48 -0.29
C GLU A 258 -32.94 -0.51 -0.67
N ARG A 259 -33.08 0.11 -1.83
CA ARG A 259 -32.07 1.05 -2.35
C ARG A 259 -32.18 2.39 -1.65
N ARG A 260 -31.05 2.94 -1.19
CA ARG A 260 -30.94 4.33 -0.73
C ARG A 260 -30.58 5.28 -1.88
N ALA A 261 -30.70 6.59 -1.67
CA ALA A 261 -30.44 7.60 -2.70
C ALA A 261 -29.00 7.55 -3.22
N GLU A 262 -28.05 7.23 -2.35
CA GLU A 262 -26.63 7.09 -2.66
C GLU A 262 -26.29 5.90 -3.58
N ALA A 263 -27.17 4.90 -3.71
CA ALA A 263 -26.94 3.74 -4.57
C ALA A 263 -26.74 4.13 -6.04
N GLU A 264 -27.44 5.17 -6.51
CA GLU A 264 -27.31 5.68 -7.87
C GLU A 264 -25.90 6.20 -8.17
N ARG A 265 -25.27 6.88 -7.21
CA ARG A 265 -23.91 7.42 -7.37
C ARG A 265 -22.86 6.31 -7.46
N TRP A 266 -23.01 5.27 -6.65
CA TRP A 266 -22.19 4.06 -6.75
C TRP A 266 -22.39 3.32 -8.08
N GLU A 267 -23.63 3.25 -8.57
CA GLU A 267 -23.94 2.62 -9.85
C GLU A 267 -23.32 3.39 -11.02
N HIS A 268 -23.37 4.73 -11.02
CA HIS A 268 -22.68 5.55 -12.01
C HIS A 268 -21.17 5.34 -11.99
N LEU A 269 -20.56 5.28 -10.80
CA LEU A 269 -19.13 5.00 -10.67
C LEU A 269 -18.78 3.63 -11.27
N VAL A 270 -19.41 2.54 -10.82
CA VAL A 270 -19.07 1.19 -11.26
C VAL A 270 -19.32 1.00 -12.75
N ARG A 271 -20.43 1.55 -13.29
CA ARG A 271 -20.70 1.52 -14.73
C ARG A 271 -19.67 2.33 -15.53
N GLY A 272 -19.31 3.52 -15.04
CA GLY A 272 -18.32 4.38 -15.69
C GLY A 272 -16.94 3.73 -15.76
N LEU A 273 -16.52 3.03 -14.69
CA LEU A 273 -15.28 2.26 -14.68
C LEU A 273 -15.34 1.05 -15.63
N ALA A 274 -16.47 0.32 -15.66
CA ALA A 274 -16.64 -0.81 -16.56
C ALA A 274 -16.68 -0.39 -18.04
N GLU A 275 -17.29 0.75 -18.37
CA GLU A 275 -17.37 1.29 -19.74
C GLU A 275 -15.99 1.53 -20.38
N VAL A 276 -15.00 1.87 -19.55
CA VAL A 276 -13.64 2.19 -19.98
C VAL A 276 -12.65 1.07 -19.71
N GLU A 277 -13.12 -0.11 -19.29
CA GLU A 277 -12.27 -1.25 -18.93
C GLU A 277 -11.16 -0.80 -17.95
N PHE A 278 -11.55 -0.07 -16.90
CA PHE A 278 -10.63 0.67 -16.04
C PHE A 278 -9.54 -0.22 -15.41
N GLU A 279 -9.87 -1.48 -15.14
CA GLU A 279 -8.95 -2.50 -14.65
C GLU A 279 -7.77 -2.78 -15.60
N ALA A 280 -7.97 -2.59 -16.90
CA ALA A 280 -6.95 -2.75 -17.94
C ALA A 280 -6.15 -1.46 -18.20
N MET A 281 -6.61 -0.32 -17.68
CA MET A 281 -5.93 0.97 -17.86
C MET A 281 -4.67 1.08 -17.00
N ARG A 282 -3.74 1.95 -17.40
CA ARG A 282 -2.49 2.23 -16.67
C ARG A 282 -2.34 3.71 -16.39
N ARG A 283 -1.90 4.05 -15.17
CA ARG A 283 -1.38 5.39 -14.87
C ARG A 283 0.12 5.40 -15.16
N PRO A 284 0.59 6.10 -16.20
CA PRO A 284 2.01 6.16 -16.48
C PRO A 284 2.74 6.91 -15.36
N ALA A 285 3.62 6.21 -14.64
CA ALA A 285 4.51 6.77 -13.64
C ALA A 285 5.91 6.18 -13.84
N ARG A 286 6.87 7.05 -14.15
CA ARG A 286 8.27 6.68 -14.42
C ARG A 286 9.22 7.03 -13.27
N VAL A 287 8.65 7.43 -12.12
CA VAL A 287 9.38 7.81 -10.91
C VAL A 287 8.95 6.92 -9.74
N GLY A 288 9.92 6.34 -9.04
CA GLY A 288 9.70 5.55 -7.82
C GLY A 288 10.33 6.20 -6.59
N ILE A 289 9.60 6.24 -5.48
CA ILE A 289 10.14 6.55 -4.14
C ILE A 289 10.21 5.25 -3.35
N VAL A 290 11.40 4.85 -2.93
CA VAL A 290 11.61 3.59 -2.21
C VAL A 290 11.39 3.79 -0.72
N TRP A 291 10.62 2.89 -0.10
CA TRP A 291 10.50 2.70 1.33
C TRP A 291 11.32 1.47 1.75
N PRO A 292 12.53 1.64 2.30
CA PRO A 292 13.36 0.51 2.74
C PRO A 292 12.74 -0.21 3.93
N ARG A 293 12.65 -1.53 3.89
CA ARG A 293 11.96 -2.31 4.91
C ARG A 293 12.65 -2.26 6.25
N SER A 294 13.98 -2.27 6.28
CA SER A 294 14.77 -2.15 7.51
C SER A 294 14.50 -0.84 8.23
N TYR A 295 14.18 0.23 7.49
CA TYR A 295 13.84 1.53 8.08
C TYR A 295 12.40 1.55 8.60
N MET A 296 11.45 0.96 7.87
CA MET A 296 10.08 0.75 8.38
C MET A 296 10.08 -0.11 9.65
N ARG A 297 10.84 -1.22 9.64
CA ARG A 297 11.05 -2.11 10.79
C ARG A 297 11.67 -1.37 11.96
N LEU A 298 12.67 -0.50 11.71
CA LEU A 298 13.30 0.30 12.77
C LEU A 298 12.31 1.31 13.36
N SER A 299 11.52 2.02 12.55
CA SER A 299 10.45 2.90 13.03
C SER A 299 9.48 2.15 13.92
N ARG A 300 8.98 1.01 13.44
CA ARG A 300 8.10 0.16 14.24
C ARG A 300 8.77 -0.29 15.54
N ALA A 301 9.97 -0.86 15.49
CA ALA A 301 10.71 -1.37 16.65
C ALA A 301 11.06 -0.30 17.70
N THR A 302 11.11 0.97 17.30
CA THR A 302 11.44 2.11 18.18
C THR A 302 10.20 2.90 18.61
N HIS A 303 8.99 2.41 18.34
CA HIS A 303 7.76 3.02 18.80
C HIS A 303 7.64 2.96 20.33
N VAL A 304 7.39 4.10 20.98
CA VAL A 304 7.39 4.22 22.45
C VAL A 304 6.00 4.26 23.09
N TYR A 305 4.94 4.47 22.30
CA TYR A 305 3.58 4.60 22.84
C TYR A 305 2.90 3.23 22.95
N GLY A 306 3.23 2.46 23.98
CA GLY A 306 2.71 1.09 24.18
C GLY A 306 1.18 0.90 24.04
N PRO A 307 0.33 1.76 24.64
CA PRO A 307 -1.12 1.64 24.53
C PRO A 307 -1.70 1.95 23.15
N LEU A 308 -1.01 2.76 22.34
CA LEU A 308 -1.41 3.12 20.97
C LEU A 308 -0.44 2.45 20.01
N SER A 309 -0.83 1.30 19.46
CA SER A 309 0.04 0.54 18.57
C SER A 309 0.51 1.36 17.36
N PRO A 310 1.63 1.00 16.71
CA PRO A 310 2.17 1.78 15.59
C PRO A 310 1.15 2.04 14.47
N SER A 311 0.34 1.03 14.11
CA SER A 311 -0.69 1.21 13.08
C SER A 311 -1.77 2.20 13.52
N ILE A 312 -2.22 2.15 14.78
CA ILE A 312 -3.21 3.10 15.31
C ILE A 312 -2.64 4.53 15.33
N MET A 313 -1.37 4.67 15.73
CA MET A 313 -0.70 5.98 15.73
C MET A 313 -0.58 6.55 14.31
N GLU A 314 -0.28 5.70 13.33
CA GLU A 314 -0.26 6.10 11.92
C GLU A 314 -1.65 6.56 11.45
N VAL A 315 -2.71 5.83 11.80
CA VAL A 315 -4.09 6.20 11.45
C VAL A 315 -4.48 7.55 12.03
N VAL A 316 -4.15 7.80 13.30
CA VAL A 316 -4.53 9.05 13.99
C VAL A 316 -3.69 10.24 13.52
N SER A 317 -2.42 10.02 13.24
CA SER A 317 -1.46 11.10 13.01
C SER A 317 -1.04 11.30 11.55
N GLY A 318 -1.40 10.36 10.68
CA GLY A 318 -1.03 10.35 9.26
C GLY A 318 0.43 10.01 8.98
N SER A 319 1.20 9.50 9.96
CA SER A 319 2.63 9.20 9.82
C SER A 319 3.03 7.95 10.60
N PRO A 320 3.79 7.01 10.00
CA PRO A 320 4.26 5.81 10.67
C PRO A 320 5.44 6.07 11.61
N VAL A 321 6.05 7.26 11.57
CA VAL A 321 7.19 7.61 12.43
C VAL A 321 6.80 8.43 13.65
N HIS A 322 5.55 8.92 13.70
CA HIS A 322 5.03 9.54 14.91
C HIS A 322 4.93 8.49 16.01
N GLY A 323 5.51 8.81 17.17
CA GLY A 323 5.64 7.87 18.27
C GLY A 323 6.93 7.07 18.30
N CYS A 324 7.82 7.23 17.31
CA CYS A 324 9.17 6.68 17.36
C CYS A 324 10.07 7.47 18.32
N ARG A 325 11.11 6.80 18.84
CA ARG A 325 12.22 7.46 19.54
C ARG A 325 12.84 8.56 18.66
N GLN A 326 13.34 9.61 19.32
CA GLN A 326 13.91 10.80 18.66
C GLN A 326 15.43 10.92 18.82
N ASP A 327 16.09 9.92 19.42
CA ASP A 327 17.55 9.87 19.52
C ASP A 327 18.16 9.07 18.36
N SER A 328 19.45 9.25 18.10
CA SER A 328 20.10 8.66 16.93
C SER A 328 20.50 7.19 17.09
N LEU A 329 20.31 6.58 18.26
CA LEU A 329 20.72 5.19 18.54
C LEU A 329 22.21 4.93 18.25
N GLY A 330 23.04 5.97 18.42
CA GLY A 330 24.47 5.91 18.11
C GLY A 330 24.81 6.03 16.61
N LEU A 331 23.81 6.26 15.75
CA LEU A 331 23.98 6.53 14.33
C LEU A 331 24.18 8.04 14.07
N GLY A 332 24.59 8.37 12.85
CA GLY A 332 24.76 9.75 12.39
C GLY A 332 23.46 10.56 12.22
N ASP A 333 22.30 9.90 12.19
CA ASP A 333 20.98 10.52 12.02
C ASP A 333 19.94 9.76 12.85
N VAL A 334 18.77 10.38 13.10
CA VAL A 334 17.61 9.73 13.70
C VAL A 334 16.90 8.90 12.62
N VAL A 335 17.54 7.82 12.17
CA VAL A 335 17.16 7.09 10.95
C VAL A 335 15.68 6.73 10.97
N GLN A 336 15.16 6.24 12.09
CA GLN A 336 13.76 5.83 12.30
C GLN A 336 12.70 6.94 12.08
N VAL A 337 13.12 8.19 11.92
CA VAL A 337 12.26 9.33 11.56
C VAL A 337 12.71 9.92 10.22
N ALA A 338 14.01 10.13 10.04
CA ALA A 338 14.57 10.89 8.94
C ALA A 338 14.26 10.29 7.55
N TRP A 339 14.18 8.96 7.43
CA TRP A 339 13.88 8.31 6.14
C TRP A 339 12.51 8.73 5.61
N TRP A 340 11.53 8.84 6.51
CA TRP A 340 10.15 9.18 6.20
C TRP A 340 10.05 10.63 5.75
N GLU A 341 10.63 11.55 6.52
CA GLU A 341 10.64 12.98 6.21
C GLU A 341 11.26 13.25 4.84
N ARG A 342 12.32 12.52 4.50
CA ARG A 342 12.96 12.63 3.17
C ARG A 342 12.04 12.12 2.06
N CYS A 343 11.38 10.99 2.25
CA CYS A 343 10.41 10.46 1.28
C CYS A 343 9.23 11.43 1.08
N GLU A 344 8.67 11.98 2.16
CA GLU A 344 7.56 12.95 2.09
C GLU A 344 8.01 14.25 1.41
N ALA A 345 9.24 14.73 1.65
CA ALA A 345 9.78 15.91 1.00
C ALA A 345 9.90 15.71 -0.53
N VAL A 346 10.37 14.54 -0.97
CA VAL A 346 10.44 14.16 -2.39
C VAL A 346 9.04 14.03 -2.99
N ALA A 347 8.11 13.35 -2.30
CA ALA A 347 6.73 13.20 -2.75
C ALA A 347 6.04 14.56 -2.91
N ALA A 348 6.21 15.48 -1.95
CA ALA A 348 5.63 16.81 -2.00
C ALA A 348 6.19 17.64 -3.17
N ALA A 349 7.48 17.57 -3.43
CA ALA A 349 8.10 18.27 -4.56
C ALA A 349 7.70 17.68 -5.93
N LEU A 350 7.60 16.35 -6.04
CA LEU A 350 7.05 15.69 -7.26
C LEU A 350 5.59 16.11 -7.51
N THR A 351 4.81 16.23 -6.44
CA THR A 351 3.42 16.72 -6.49
C THR A 351 3.36 18.14 -7.04
N ARG A 352 4.14 19.07 -6.50
CA ARG A 352 4.21 20.47 -6.97
C ARG A 352 4.68 20.55 -8.43
N ALA A 353 5.61 19.68 -8.83
CA ALA A 353 6.08 19.58 -10.21
C ALA A 353 5.08 18.90 -11.15
N ARG A 354 3.99 18.32 -10.62
CA ARG A 354 3.01 17.47 -11.32
C ARG A 354 3.62 16.27 -12.02
N ILE A 355 4.68 15.69 -11.47
CA ILE A 355 5.33 14.52 -12.05
C ILE A 355 4.70 13.27 -11.42
N PRO A 356 4.09 12.37 -12.22
CA PRO A 356 3.55 11.12 -11.71
C PRO A 356 4.65 10.22 -11.10
N PHE A 357 4.40 9.73 -9.89
CA PHE A 357 5.26 8.77 -9.20
C PHE A 357 4.45 7.65 -8.56
N VAL A 358 5.15 6.62 -8.09
CA VAL A 358 4.66 5.54 -7.22
C VAL A 358 5.58 5.42 -5.99
N ILE A 359 5.09 4.76 -4.95
CA ILE A 359 5.90 4.40 -3.78
C ILE A 359 6.17 2.90 -3.84
N LEU A 360 7.44 2.51 -3.73
CA LEU A 360 7.92 1.14 -3.84
C LEU A 360 8.34 0.64 -2.47
N ASP A 361 7.74 -0.45 -2.02
CA ASP A 361 8.33 -1.27 -0.97
C ASP A 361 9.72 -1.75 -1.44
N GLY A 362 10.72 -1.63 -0.56
CA GLY A 362 12.08 -2.10 -0.82
C GLY A 362 12.15 -3.58 -1.23
N ASP A 363 11.18 -4.40 -0.82
CA ASP A 363 11.08 -5.83 -1.14
C ASP A 363 10.19 -6.12 -2.37
N ALA A 364 9.56 -5.12 -2.99
CA ALA A 364 8.66 -5.31 -4.14
C ALA A 364 9.29 -6.12 -5.30
N ALA A 365 8.49 -6.96 -5.96
CA ALA A 365 8.93 -7.83 -7.06
C ALA A 365 9.60 -7.06 -8.21
N ALA A 366 10.53 -7.69 -8.92
CA ALA A 366 11.41 -7.01 -9.90
C ALA A 366 10.64 -6.25 -10.99
N GLU A 367 9.50 -6.78 -11.43
CA GLU A 367 8.63 -6.22 -12.45
C GLU A 367 8.06 -4.85 -12.04
N ARG A 368 7.98 -4.58 -10.72
CA ARG A 368 7.53 -3.29 -10.18
C ARG A 368 8.52 -2.16 -10.39
N TRP A 369 9.78 -2.50 -10.66
CA TRP A 369 10.88 -1.55 -10.89
C TRP A 369 11.07 -1.26 -12.37
N ASP A 370 10.41 -2.01 -13.26
CA ASP A 370 10.56 -1.87 -14.69
C ASP A 370 9.86 -0.60 -15.20
N GLY A 371 10.49 0.06 -16.18
CA GLY A 371 9.96 1.30 -16.78
C GLY A 371 10.14 2.57 -15.94
N LEU A 372 10.81 2.48 -14.78
CA LEU A 372 11.22 3.65 -14.00
C LEU A 372 12.49 4.27 -14.59
N ASP A 373 12.49 5.58 -14.87
CA ASP A 373 13.71 6.29 -15.24
C ASP A 373 14.35 7.02 -14.06
N LEU A 374 13.61 7.20 -12.97
CA LEU A 374 14.09 7.89 -11.77
C LEU A 374 13.66 7.15 -10.52
N VAL A 375 14.63 6.80 -9.67
CA VAL A 375 14.37 6.13 -8.40
C VAL A 375 15.04 6.92 -7.27
N PHE A 376 14.25 7.34 -6.28
CA PHE A 376 14.74 7.93 -5.06
C PHE A 376 14.77 6.87 -3.95
N ALA A 377 15.93 6.68 -3.32
CA ALA A 377 16.07 5.80 -2.17
C ALA A 377 16.73 6.56 -1.02
N PRO A 378 16.10 6.65 0.17
CA PRO A 378 16.80 7.12 1.35
C PRO A 378 17.87 6.10 1.74
N THR A 379 19.08 6.58 2.03
CA THR A 379 20.21 5.77 2.50
C THR A 379 20.94 6.50 3.63
N TYR A 380 21.19 5.78 4.72
CA TYR A 380 21.85 6.24 5.93
C TYR A 380 23.07 5.37 6.25
N GLU A 381 23.53 5.33 7.50
CA GLU A 381 24.73 4.59 7.91
C GLU A 381 24.62 3.08 7.69
N PHE A 382 23.42 2.51 7.82
CA PHE A 382 23.14 1.11 7.50
C PHE A 382 22.10 1.00 6.38
N PHE A 383 22.14 -0.10 5.62
CA PHE A 383 21.20 -0.35 4.53
C PHE A 383 21.09 -1.84 4.18
N GLU A 384 20.07 -2.22 3.42
CA GLU A 384 19.82 -3.61 3.04
C GLU A 384 20.62 -4.00 1.80
N ARG A 385 21.41 -5.07 1.88
CA ARG A 385 22.20 -5.57 0.72
C ARG A 385 21.34 -5.98 -0.47
N PRO A 386 20.20 -6.69 -0.31
CA PRO A 386 19.34 -7.03 -1.45
C PRO A 386 18.78 -5.80 -2.15
N LEU A 387 18.38 -4.77 -1.39
CA LEU A 387 17.88 -3.52 -1.95
C LEU A 387 19.00 -2.73 -2.66
N ALA A 388 20.20 -2.68 -2.10
CA ALA A 388 21.35 -2.05 -2.76
C ALA A 388 21.66 -2.68 -4.12
N THR A 389 21.64 -4.02 -4.19
CA THR A 389 21.81 -4.78 -5.44
C THR A 389 20.72 -4.42 -6.45
N ARG A 390 19.46 -4.30 -5.99
CA ARG A 390 18.33 -3.94 -6.84
C ARG A 390 18.44 -2.52 -7.41
N LEU A 391 18.83 -1.55 -6.58
CA LEU A 391 19.09 -0.18 -6.99
C LEU A 391 20.23 -0.11 -8.02
N ALA A 392 21.31 -0.86 -7.82
CA ALA A 392 22.40 -0.98 -8.79
C ALA A 392 21.91 -1.55 -10.13
N ALA A 393 21.05 -2.57 -10.08
CA ALA A 393 20.45 -3.16 -11.28
C ALA A 393 19.54 -2.16 -12.03
N CYS A 394 18.76 -1.34 -11.32
CA CYS A 394 17.99 -0.25 -11.94
C CYS A 394 18.91 0.77 -12.64
N ALA A 395 20.00 1.18 -11.98
CA ALA A 395 20.99 2.08 -12.57
C ALA A 395 21.64 1.49 -13.82
N ALA A 396 21.98 0.19 -13.79
CA ALA A 396 22.56 -0.52 -14.94
C ALA A 396 21.59 -0.63 -16.12
N ARG A 397 20.27 -0.63 -15.89
CA ARG A 397 19.23 -0.57 -16.93
C ARG A 397 18.97 0.85 -17.48
N GLY A 398 19.68 1.86 -16.96
CA GLY A 398 19.59 3.25 -17.44
C GLY A 398 18.75 4.18 -16.58
N ALA A 399 18.16 3.70 -15.48
CA ALA A 399 17.45 4.56 -14.55
C ALA A 399 18.44 5.46 -13.78
N ARG A 400 18.07 6.73 -13.58
CA ARG A 400 18.76 7.60 -12.63
C ARG A 400 18.37 7.19 -11.22
N VAL A 401 19.34 6.70 -10.44
CA VAL A 401 19.11 6.35 -9.02
C VAL A 401 19.73 7.41 -8.13
N VAL A 402 18.92 8.00 -7.24
CA VAL A 402 19.33 9.03 -6.27
C VAL A 402 19.24 8.47 -4.86
N CYS A 403 20.40 8.22 -4.27
CA CYS A 403 20.58 7.78 -2.88
C CYS A 403 20.90 8.99 -1.97
N GLY A 404 20.76 8.81 -0.65
CA GLY A 404 21.28 9.76 0.34
C GLY A 404 20.42 9.90 1.60
N PRO A 405 20.86 10.69 2.59
CA PRO A 405 21.97 11.64 2.49
C PRO A 405 23.36 11.02 2.64
N ARG A 406 23.49 9.75 3.02
CA ARG A 406 24.79 9.10 3.26
C ARG A 406 24.98 7.85 2.42
N ARG A 407 26.24 7.53 2.13
CA ARG A 407 26.60 6.17 1.68
C ARG A 407 26.58 5.23 2.90
N PRO A 408 25.87 4.10 2.82
CA PRO A 408 25.87 3.14 3.90
C PRO A 408 27.25 2.51 4.08
N ARG A 409 27.54 2.10 5.30
CA ARG A 409 28.79 1.45 5.72
C ARG A 409 28.54 0.17 6.51
N ARG A 410 27.27 -0.12 6.79
CA ARG A 410 26.82 -1.32 7.51
C ARG A 410 25.64 -1.95 6.79
N ASP A 411 25.55 -3.27 6.83
CA ASP A 411 24.39 -4.00 6.33
C ASP A 411 23.21 -3.99 7.31
N GLU A 412 22.11 -4.63 6.92
CA GLU A 412 20.90 -4.79 7.73
C GLU A 412 21.12 -5.55 9.06
N HIS A 413 22.26 -6.21 9.23
CA HIS A 413 22.67 -6.89 10.46
C HIS A 413 23.66 -6.05 11.29
N GLY A 414 23.92 -4.81 10.88
CA GLY A 414 24.86 -3.91 11.54
C GLY A 414 26.34 -4.24 11.30
N MET A 415 26.64 -5.18 10.40
CA MET A 415 27.99 -5.61 10.05
C MET A 415 28.60 -4.67 9.02
N ALA A 416 29.91 -4.44 9.11
CA ALA A 416 30.60 -3.56 8.15
C ALA A 416 30.44 -4.08 6.71
N HIS A 417 30.00 -3.22 5.80
CA HIS A 417 29.78 -3.55 4.40
C HIS A 417 30.04 -2.33 3.51
N GLY A 418 30.70 -2.54 2.36
CA GLY A 418 31.23 -1.46 1.51
C GLY A 418 30.23 -0.84 0.53
N PHE A 419 29.18 -1.57 0.14
CA PHE A 419 28.17 -1.15 -0.85
C PHE A 419 28.78 -0.60 -2.16
N GLU A 420 29.78 -1.30 -2.70
CA GLU A 420 30.45 -0.91 -3.95
C GLU A 420 29.45 -0.88 -5.13
N GLU A 421 28.40 -1.70 -5.08
CA GLU A 421 27.30 -1.71 -6.04
C GLU A 421 26.56 -0.37 -6.14
N LEU A 422 26.57 0.45 -5.08
CA LEU A 422 25.97 1.79 -5.08
C LEU A 422 26.92 2.88 -5.59
N ALA A 423 28.16 2.56 -5.98
CA ALA A 423 29.11 3.55 -6.48
C ALA A 423 28.59 4.29 -7.72
N GLY A 424 27.82 3.60 -8.57
CA GLY A 424 27.21 4.16 -9.77
C GLY A 424 25.95 5.01 -9.54
N THR A 425 25.38 5.01 -8.33
CA THR A 425 24.19 5.83 -8.04
C THR A 425 24.58 7.25 -7.68
N GLN A 426 23.69 8.22 -7.89
CA GLN A 426 23.90 9.60 -7.46
C GLN A 426 23.69 9.70 -5.95
N LEU A 427 24.67 10.21 -5.21
CA LEU A 427 24.46 10.63 -3.83
C LEU A 427 23.99 12.09 -3.82
N ASP A 428 22.83 12.35 -3.23
CA ASP A 428 22.28 13.70 -3.11
C ASP A 428 21.79 13.95 -1.68
N LEU A 429 22.02 15.16 -1.16
CA LEU A 429 21.48 15.57 0.13
C LEU A 429 20.02 15.99 0.02
N LEU A 430 19.55 16.35 -1.18
CA LEU A 430 18.22 16.88 -1.44
C LEU A 430 17.88 18.05 -0.51
N ARG A 431 18.82 18.99 -0.34
CA ARG A 431 18.64 20.19 0.50
C ARG A 431 17.48 21.07 0.01
N ASP A 432 17.33 21.15 -1.31
CA ASP A 432 16.18 21.74 -1.98
C ASP A 432 15.54 20.69 -2.91
N PRO A 433 14.52 19.95 -2.43
CA PRO A 433 13.85 18.93 -3.23
C PRO A 433 13.18 19.51 -4.49
N ASP A 434 12.67 20.73 -4.45
CA ASP A 434 11.98 21.35 -5.59
C ASP A 434 12.95 21.64 -6.74
N GLU A 435 14.09 22.26 -6.43
CA GLU A 435 15.14 22.52 -7.43
C GLU A 435 15.68 21.19 -8.00
N ALA A 436 15.95 20.22 -7.13
CA ALA A 436 16.46 18.92 -7.53
C ALA A 436 15.49 18.20 -8.49
N ILE A 437 14.20 18.19 -8.18
CA ILE A 437 13.15 17.56 -9.00
C ILE A 437 12.91 18.33 -10.29
N ALA A 438 12.94 19.66 -10.28
CA ALA A 438 12.83 20.45 -11.51
C ALA A 438 13.98 20.14 -12.49
N ARG A 439 15.22 20.06 -11.98
CA ARG A 439 16.40 19.69 -12.76
C ARG A 439 16.33 18.26 -13.30
N LEU A 440 16.02 17.28 -12.45
CA LEU A 440 15.92 15.88 -12.84
C LEU A 440 14.77 15.64 -13.83
N GLY A 441 13.60 16.25 -13.57
CA GLY A 441 12.44 16.14 -14.45
C GLY A 441 12.70 16.70 -15.84
N SER A 442 13.44 17.80 -15.94
CA SER A 442 13.84 18.36 -17.25
C SER A 442 14.90 17.51 -17.94
N ALA A 443 15.88 16.98 -17.20
CA ALA A 443 16.96 16.16 -17.75
C ALA A 443 16.48 14.80 -18.27
N LEU A 444 15.42 14.24 -17.70
CA LEU A 444 14.86 12.94 -18.04
C LEU A 444 13.58 13.03 -18.90
N ASP A 445 13.15 14.24 -19.27
CA ASP A 445 11.90 14.50 -20.00
C ASP A 445 10.69 13.78 -19.35
N LEU A 446 10.54 13.97 -18.04
CA LEU A 446 9.47 13.32 -17.29
C LEU A 446 8.12 13.97 -17.62
N ALA A 447 7.17 13.13 -18.03
CA ALA A 447 5.79 13.53 -18.29
C ALA A 447 5.16 14.18 -17.03
N ARG A 448 4.24 15.11 -17.27
CA ARG A 448 3.53 15.83 -16.22
C ARG A 448 2.03 15.64 -16.36
N ASP A 449 1.35 15.51 -15.22
CA ASP A 449 -0.11 15.55 -15.15
C ASP A 449 -0.64 16.92 -15.63
N LEU A 450 -1.86 16.93 -16.17
CA LEU A 450 -2.47 18.12 -16.79
C LEU A 450 -2.64 19.27 -15.79
N ASP A 451 -2.27 20.48 -16.19
CA ASP A 451 -2.59 21.69 -15.43
C ASP A 451 -3.99 22.19 -15.75
N LEU A 452 -4.95 21.90 -14.88
CA LEU A 452 -6.32 22.38 -15.06
C LEU A 452 -6.66 23.55 -14.12
N GLY A 453 -5.73 24.01 -13.30
CA GLY A 453 -5.94 25.14 -12.38
C GLY A 453 -5.31 24.96 -11.00
N PRO A 454 -5.14 26.06 -10.25
CA PRO A 454 -4.51 26.03 -8.94
C PRO A 454 -5.36 25.25 -7.92
N GLY A 455 -4.69 24.51 -7.04
CA GLY A 455 -5.33 23.71 -5.97
C GLY A 455 -5.94 22.38 -6.44
N LEU A 456 -6.14 22.19 -7.75
CA LEU A 456 -6.63 20.94 -8.32
C LEU A 456 -5.49 19.92 -8.46
N GLN A 457 -5.79 18.67 -8.13
CA GLN A 457 -4.93 17.54 -8.47
C GLN A 457 -5.50 16.85 -9.70
N THR A 458 -4.62 16.40 -10.60
CA THR A 458 -5.00 15.68 -11.81
C THR A 458 -4.22 14.39 -11.91
N THR A 459 -4.86 13.36 -12.48
CA THR A 459 -4.17 12.14 -12.90
C THR A 459 -4.73 11.69 -14.24
N THR A 460 -3.89 11.09 -15.07
CA THR A 460 -4.32 10.51 -16.35
C THR A 460 -4.07 9.00 -16.35
N HIS A 461 -5.08 8.24 -16.76
CA HIS A 461 -4.97 6.80 -17.05
C HIS A 461 -5.15 6.58 -18.53
N GLU A 462 -4.40 5.64 -19.08
CA GLU A 462 -4.37 5.32 -20.51
C GLU A 462 -4.74 3.86 -20.72
N HIS A 463 -5.62 3.62 -21.69
CA HIS A 463 -5.94 2.29 -22.17
C HIS A 463 -5.12 1.95 -23.41
N ALA A 464 -4.83 0.67 -23.64
CA ALA A 464 -4.10 0.21 -24.83
C ALA A 464 -4.81 0.55 -26.15
N SER A 465 -6.14 0.72 -26.12
CA SER A 465 -6.93 1.16 -27.28
C SER A 465 -6.81 2.67 -27.57
N GLY A 466 -6.04 3.42 -26.78
CA GLY A 466 -5.75 4.84 -26.98
C GLY A 466 -6.74 5.82 -26.34
N HIS A 467 -7.77 5.36 -25.63
CA HIS A 467 -8.63 6.24 -24.84
C HIS A 467 -8.00 6.53 -23.46
N ARG A 468 -8.36 7.67 -22.86
CA ARG A 468 -7.79 8.16 -21.61
C ARG A 468 -8.88 8.56 -20.63
N VAL A 469 -8.60 8.43 -19.34
CA VAL A 469 -9.44 8.95 -18.25
C VAL A 469 -8.64 9.94 -17.43
N VAL A 470 -9.14 11.17 -17.34
CA VAL A 470 -8.53 12.24 -16.55
C VAL A 470 -9.36 12.44 -15.29
N PHE A 471 -8.78 12.16 -14.13
CA PHE A 471 -9.40 12.54 -12.86
C PHE A 471 -9.03 13.99 -12.53
N VAL A 472 -10.03 14.78 -12.15
CA VAL A 472 -9.86 16.16 -11.68
C VAL A 472 -10.38 16.22 -10.25
N ILE A 473 -9.46 16.38 -9.30
CA ILE A 473 -9.71 16.22 -7.87
C ILE A 473 -9.59 17.58 -7.20
N ASN A 474 -10.60 17.96 -6.43
CA ASN A 474 -10.52 19.06 -5.49
C ASN A 474 -10.44 18.51 -4.06
N PRO A 475 -9.25 18.49 -3.44
CA PRO A 475 -9.11 18.04 -2.05
C PRO A 475 -9.46 19.15 -1.04
N GLY A 476 -9.66 20.38 -1.49
CA GLY A 476 -9.88 21.54 -0.63
C GLY A 476 -11.34 21.73 -0.21
N ASP A 477 -11.54 22.74 0.65
CA ASP A 477 -12.83 23.08 1.25
C ASP A 477 -13.64 24.11 0.43
N ASP A 478 -13.02 24.73 -0.58
CA ASP A 478 -13.63 25.71 -1.47
C ASP A 478 -13.88 25.13 -2.87
N ALA A 479 -14.95 25.57 -3.53
CA ALA A 479 -15.20 25.20 -4.92
C ALA A 479 -14.12 25.79 -5.83
N LEU A 480 -13.51 24.95 -6.67
CA LEU A 480 -12.45 25.35 -7.60
C LEU A 480 -12.93 25.29 -9.04
N ARG A 481 -12.37 26.14 -9.91
CA ARG A 481 -12.67 26.14 -11.35
C ARG A 481 -11.55 25.47 -12.13
N ALA A 482 -11.86 24.36 -12.77
CA ALA A 482 -10.97 23.69 -13.72
C ALA A 482 -11.11 24.30 -15.12
N ARG A 483 -9.99 24.71 -15.74
CA ARG A 483 -9.92 25.14 -17.14
C ARG A 483 -9.53 23.95 -18.00
N LEU A 484 -10.44 23.50 -18.86
CA LEU A 484 -10.22 22.29 -19.65
C LEU A 484 -9.36 22.58 -20.88
N THR A 485 -8.58 21.57 -21.29
CA THR A 485 -7.83 21.63 -22.55
C THR A 485 -8.79 21.65 -23.74
N PRO A 486 -8.41 22.23 -24.89
CA PRO A 486 -9.25 22.20 -26.10
C PRO A 486 -9.68 20.79 -26.51
N GLU A 487 -8.82 19.80 -26.28
CA GLU A 487 -9.12 18.40 -26.57
C GLU A 487 -10.24 17.86 -25.67
N LEU A 488 -10.19 18.13 -24.36
CA LEU A 488 -11.25 17.74 -23.41
C LEU A 488 -12.57 18.43 -23.73
N VAL A 489 -12.55 19.71 -24.10
CA VAL A 489 -13.77 20.45 -24.49
C VAL A 489 -14.40 19.84 -25.73
N ALA A 490 -13.59 19.49 -26.74
CA ALA A 490 -14.09 19.01 -28.02
C ALA A 490 -14.62 17.57 -27.98
N ARG A 491 -14.03 16.70 -27.15
CA ARG A 491 -14.25 15.24 -27.21
C ARG A 491 -14.53 14.59 -25.86
N GLY A 492 -14.25 15.28 -24.77
CA GLY A 492 -14.36 14.73 -23.43
C GLY A 492 -15.81 14.55 -22.98
N ARG A 493 -16.02 13.64 -22.02
CA ARG A 493 -17.31 13.36 -21.38
C ARG A 493 -17.08 13.05 -19.91
N ASP A 494 -18.03 13.37 -19.05
CA ASP A 494 -17.96 13.00 -17.64
C ASP A 494 -18.53 11.60 -17.41
N LEU A 495 -17.71 10.69 -16.90
CA LEU A 495 -18.08 9.31 -16.63
C LEU A 495 -19.04 9.16 -15.44
N LEU A 496 -19.03 10.13 -14.51
CA LEU A 496 -19.86 10.10 -13.30
C LEU A 496 -21.28 10.61 -13.55
N VAL A 497 -21.56 11.09 -14.76
CA VAL A 497 -22.89 11.44 -15.23
C VAL A 497 -23.46 10.25 -15.99
N GLY A 498 -24.75 9.94 -15.75
CA GLY A 498 -25.47 8.87 -16.42
C GLY A 498 -25.34 8.99 -17.95
N PRO A 499 -25.17 7.88 -18.70
CA PRO A 499 -24.89 7.93 -20.14
C PRO A 499 -25.87 8.77 -20.97
N ALA A 500 -27.14 8.82 -20.58
CA ALA A 500 -28.18 9.60 -21.27
C ALA A 500 -28.02 11.13 -21.08
N ASP A 501 -27.38 11.56 -20.00
CA ASP A 501 -27.25 12.96 -19.60
C ASP A 501 -25.86 13.54 -19.91
N ARG A 502 -24.98 12.76 -20.52
CA ARG A 502 -23.62 13.19 -20.88
C ARG A 502 -23.66 14.19 -22.04
N GLY A 503 -23.53 15.47 -21.70
CA GLY A 503 -23.35 16.56 -22.65
C GLY A 503 -21.88 16.84 -23.00
N PRO A 504 -21.62 17.73 -23.97
CA PRO A 504 -20.28 18.26 -24.22
C PRO A 504 -19.75 18.99 -22.98
N LEU A 505 -18.44 18.91 -22.75
CA LEU A 505 -17.80 19.62 -21.65
C LEU A 505 -17.67 21.12 -22.00
N ALA A 506 -17.99 21.99 -21.04
CA ALA A 506 -17.73 23.42 -21.16
C ALA A 506 -16.22 23.71 -21.07
N ALA A 507 -15.80 24.90 -21.54
CA ALA A 507 -14.39 25.34 -21.47
C ALA A 507 -13.84 25.42 -20.03
N SER A 508 -14.72 25.57 -19.05
CA SER A 508 -14.39 25.37 -17.65
C SER A 508 -15.51 24.64 -16.93
N LEU A 509 -15.15 23.92 -15.87
CA LEU A 509 -16.09 23.26 -14.97
C LEU A 509 -15.79 23.62 -13.52
N THR A 510 -16.83 23.67 -12.69
CA THR A 510 -16.67 23.76 -11.23
C THR A 510 -16.42 22.35 -10.68
N VAL A 511 -15.41 22.23 -9.82
CA VAL A 511 -15.14 21.05 -9.00
C VAL A 511 -15.46 21.45 -7.57
N GLU A 512 -16.54 20.90 -7.04
CA GLU A 512 -17.01 21.18 -5.68
C GLU A 512 -15.95 20.81 -4.63
N PRO A 513 -15.99 21.37 -3.41
CA PRO A 513 -15.13 20.96 -2.32
C PRO A 513 -15.14 19.45 -2.14
N ARG A 514 -13.96 18.87 -1.88
CA ARG A 514 -13.84 17.43 -1.56
C ARG A 514 -14.58 16.54 -2.57
N SER A 515 -14.41 16.83 -3.86
CA SER A 515 -15.06 16.10 -4.95
C SER A 515 -14.09 15.76 -6.08
N VAL A 516 -14.50 14.80 -6.91
CA VAL A 516 -13.72 14.34 -8.07
C VAL A 516 -14.61 14.30 -9.30
N ARG A 517 -14.06 14.72 -10.45
CA ARG A 517 -14.62 14.48 -11.78
C ARG A 517 -13.77 13.44 -12.50
N ALA A 518 -14.39 12.52 -13.24
CA ALA A 518 -13.70 11.53 -14.05
C ALA A 518 -14.04 11.75 -15.52
N LEU A 519 -13.11 12.32 -16.28
CA LEU A 519 -13.35 12.75 -17.65
C LEU A 519 -12.78 11.71 -18.63
N LEU A 520 -13.66 11.03 -19.37
CA LEU A 520 -13.27 10.19 -20.48
C LEU A 520 -12.88 11.06 -21.67
N LEU A 521 -11.73 10.74 -22.26
CA LEU A 521 -11.29 11.25 -23.54
C LEU A 521 -11.13 10.06 -24.51
N PRO A 522 -12.01 9.93 -25.53
CA PRO A 522 -11.97 8.80 -26.48
C PRO A 522 -10.64 8.77 -27.25
N PRO A 523 -10.30 7.70 -27.99
CA PRO A 523 -9.09 7.69 -28.80
C PRO A 523 -9.14 8.79 -29.88
N PRO A 524 -8.00 9.31 -30.35
CA PRO A 524 -7.98 10.23 -31.47
C PRO A 524 -8.67 9.59 -32.69
N PRO A 525 -9.44 10.36 -33.49
CA PRO A 525 -10.03 9.81 -34.70
C PRO A 525 -8.91 9.25 -35.58
N ALA A 526 -9.10 8.04 -36.11
CA ALA A 526 -8.14 7.43 -37.00
C ALA A 526 -7.80 8.43 -38.12
N ALA A 527 -6.50 8.67 -38.33
CA ALA A 527 -6.07 9.50 -39.45
C ALA A 527 -6.66 8.89 -40.71
N ARG A 528 -7.61 9.59 -41.35
CA ARG A 528 -8.14 9.19 -42.65
C ARG A 528 -6.93 9.10 -43.58
N THR A 529 -6.54 7.89 -43.94
CA THR A 529 -5.60 7.67 -45.03
C THR A 529 -6.22 8.32 -46.27
N ALA A 530 -5.47 9.22 -46.90
CA ALA A 530 -5.86 9.83 -48.16
C ALA A 530 -5.86 8.72 -49.25
N GLY A 531 -6.93 7.95 -49.32
CA GLY A 531 -7.06 6.78 -50.19
C GLY A 531 -8.51 6.37 -50.46
N ASP A 532 -9.41 6.51 -49.49
CA ASP A 532 -10.81 6.06 -49.64
C ASP A 532 -11.77 7.16 -50.11
N ALA A 533 -11.32 7.95 -51.08
CA ALA A 533 -12.20 8.80 -51.88
C ALA A 533 -11.81 8.68 -53.35
N ARG A 534 -12.21 7.57 -53.97
CA ARG A 534 -12.46 7.47 -55.42
C ARG A 534 -13.69 6.62 -55.68
#